data_AF-A0A257H4T8-F1
#
_entry.id   AF-A0A257H4T8-F1
#
_cell.length_a   1.000
_cell.length_b   1.000
_cell.length_c   1.000
_cell.angle_alpha   90.00
_cell.angle_beta   90.00
_cell.angle_gamma   90.00
#
_symmetry.space_group_name_H-M   'P 1'
#
loop_
_entity.id
_entity.type
_entity.pdbx_description
1 polymer ?
#
loop_
_entity_poly.entity_id
_entity_poly.type
_entity_poly.pdbx_seq_one_letter_code
_entity_poly.pdbx_strand_id
1 'polypeptide(L)'
;MQKPIQARNGSSLFEAAFSLSKSARITVFNFGQIRTLQFNQLKLNCEPSFSDLISAARESEYIHVVNDSIDHGVIEVDRYVMDAFVKQCIHSHERLKTVQIFTAQLERIRAVAREIRADRAVAKAAKKPAKPKADLKKRRDVI
;
A
#
# COMPACT_ATOMS: atom_id res chain seq x y z
N MET A 1 -17.27 9.60 -11.79
CA MET A 1 -16.05 8.81 -11.53
C MET A 1 -15.29 9.42 -10.36
N GLN A 2 -14.93 8.63 -9.34
CA GLN A 2 -14.07 9.10 -8.25
C GLN A 2 -12.64 9.32 -8.77
N LYS A 3 -11.97 10.38 -8.30
CA LYS A 3 -10.59 10.67 -8.72
C LYS A 3 -9.65 9.53 -8.28
N PRO A 4 -8.75 9.03 -9.15
CA PRO A 4 -7.71 8.08 -8.77
C PRO A 4 -6.85 8.58 -7.59
N ILE A 5 -6.18 7.67 -6.90
CA ILE A 5 -5.17 8.01 -5.89
C ILE A 5 -3.80 7.84 -6.54
N GLN A 6 -2.97 8.88 -6.45
CA GLN A 6 -1.53 8.78 -6.67
C GLN A 6 -0.86 8.97 -5.32
N ALA A 7 -0.04 8.00 -4.90
CA ALA A 7 0.57 8.01 -3.57
C ALA A 7 2.05 7.64 -3.63
N ARG A 8 2.87 8.42 -2.93
CA ARG A 8 4.31 8.13 -2.76
C ARG A 8 4.53 7.13 -1.63
N ASN A 9 5.56 6.32 -1.76
CA ASN A 9 6.06 5.45 -0.70
C ASN A 9 6.28 6.24 0.62
N GLY A 10 5.89 5.64 1.74
CA GLY A 10 5.89 6.25 3.08
C GLY A 10 4.70 7.18 3.37
N SER A 11 3.86 7.50 2.39
CA SER A 11 2.62 8.23 2.63
C SER A 11 1.54 7.32 3.25
N SER A 12 0.63 7.90 4.02
CA SER A 12 -0.49 7.15 4.61
C SER A 12 -1.42 6.54 3.57
N LEU A 13 -1.53 7.15 2.38
CA LEU A 13 -2.36 6.61 1.29
C LEU A 13 -1.71 5.37 0.67
N PHE A 14 -0.38 5.39 0.52
CA PHE A 14 0.40 4.24 0.05
C PHE A 14 0.26 3.06 1.01
N GLU A 15 0.45 3.31 2.31
CA GLU A 15 0.31 2.29 3.34
C GLU A 15 -1.10 1.71 3.42
N ALA A 16 -2.13 2.57 3.38
CA ALA A 16 -3.52 2.14 3.40
C ALA A 16 -3.88 1.27 2.19
N ALA A 17 -3.40 1.61 0.99
CA ALA A 17 -3.67 0.83 -0.22
C ALA A 17 -3.12 -0.60 -0.08
N PHE A 18 -1.86 -0.73 0.34
CA PHE A 18 -1.25 -2.05 0.53
C PHE A 18 -1.81 -2.81 1.73
N SER A 19 -2.15 -2.14 2.85
CA SER A 19 -2.72 -2.81 4.02
C SER A 19 -4.10 -3.41 3.76
N LEU A 20 -4.84 -2.85 2.80
CA LEU A 20 -6.16 -3.31 2.39
C LEU A 20 -6.11 -4.32 1.23
N SER A 21 -4.91 -4.66 0.74
CA SER A 21 -4.75 -5.61 -0.36
C SER A 21 -4.96 -7.05 0.12
N LYS A 22 -5.74 -7.83 -0.64
CA LYS A 22 -6.12 -9.21 -0.25
C LYS A 22 -5.71 -10.28 -1.26
N SER A 23 -5.55 -9.88 -2.51
CA SER A 23 -5.16 -10.78 -3.59
C SER A 23 -4.45 -10.03 -4.69
N ALA A 24 -3.74 -10.77 -5.53
CA ALA A 24 -3.10 -10.26 -6.72
C ALA A 24 -3.20 -11.27 -7.85
N ARG A 25 -3.14 -10.75 -9.08
CA ARG A 25 -3.16 -11.52 -10.31
C ARG A 25 -1.99 -11.09 -11.18
N ILE A 26 -1.23 -12.08 -11.63
CA ILE A 26 -0.21 -11.88 -12.65
C ILE A 26 -0.68 -12.60 -13.91
N THR A 27 -0.81 -11.85 -14.99
CA THR A 27 -1.19 -12.39 -16.30
C THR A 27 0.06 -12.43 -17.18
N VAL A 28 0.32 -13.58 -17.79
CA VAL A 28 1.45 -13.78 -18.69
C VAL A 28 0.99 -14.31 -20.04
N PHE A 29 1.76 -13.97 -21.06
CA PHE A 29 1.63 -14.52 -22.40
C PHE A 29 2.56 -15.72 -22.56
N ASN A 30 2.02 -16.84 -23.04
CA ASN A 30 2.73 -18.09 -23.25
C ASN A 30 2.35 -18.67 -24.62
N PHE A 31 3.25 -18.59 -25.61
CA PHE A 31 3.08 -19.15 -26.97
C PHE A 31 1.66 -18.98 -27.58
N GLY A 32 1.10 -17.77 -27.55
CA GLY A 32 -0.24 -17.50 -28.11
C GLY A 32 -1.39 -17.67 -27.12
N GLN A 33 -1.13 -18.20 -25.93
CA GLN A 33 -2.11 -18.39 -24.85
C GLN A 33 -1.86 -17.42 -23.69
N ILE A 34 -2.88 -17.25 -22.86
CA ILE A 34 -2.82 -16.46 -21.64
C ILE A 34 -2.86 -17.40 -20.43
N ARG A 35 -1.89 -17.27 -19.55
CA ARG A 35 -1.86 -17.94 -18.25
C ARG A 35 -1.98 -16.91 -17.14
N THR A 36 -2.73 -17.27 -16.09
CA THR A 36 -2.98 -16.40 -14.95
C THR A 36 -2.48 -17.07 -13.67
N LEU A 37 -1.63 -16.36 -12.94
CA LEU A 37 -1.19 -16.73 -11.60
C LEU A 37 -1.97 -15.91 -10.58
N GLN A 38 -2.51 -16.58 -9.56
CA GLN A 38 -3.30 -15.93 -8.52
C GLN A 38 -2.65 -16.10 -7.14
N PHE A 39 -2.42 -14.97 -6.49
CA PHE A 39 -1.84 -14.89 -5.15
C PHE A 39 -2.94 -14.39 -4.22
N ASN A 40 -3.15 -15.08 -3.11
CA ASN A 40 -4.17 -14.71 -2.12
C ASN A 40 -3.51 -14.62 -0.75
N GLN A 41 -3.89 -13.63 0.04
CA GLN A 41 -3.35 -13.40 1.39
C GLN A 41 -3.48 -14.62 2.31
N LEU A 42 -4.52 -15.42 2.14
CA LEU A 42 -4.81 -16.59 2.99
C LEU A 42 -4.06 -17.87 2.56
N LYS A 43 -3.37 -17.87 1.42
CA LYS A 43 -2.62 -19.04 0.94
C LYS A 43 -1.17 -18.96 1.42
N LEU A 44 -0.87 -19.65 2.51
CA LEU A 44 0.43 -19.61 3.19
C LEU A 44 1.50 -20.53 2.55
N ASN A 45 1.10 -21.54 1.78
CA ASN A 45 2.01 -22.56 1.24
C ASN A 45 2.36 -22.35 -0.25
N CYS A 46 2.29 -21.11 -0.73
CA CYS A 46 2.68 -20.78 -2.10
C CYS A 46 4.03 -20.06 -2.07
N GLU A 47 5.00 -20.56 -2.82
CA GLU A 47 6.27 -19.87 -3.07
C GLU A 47 6.37 -19.52 -4.56
N PRO A 48 6.59 -18.24 -4.92
CA PRO A 48 6.58 -17.06 -4.05
C PRO A 48 5.19 -16.80 -3.42
N SER A 49 5.16 -16.18 -2.24
CA SER A 49 3.91 -15.93 -1.50
C SER A 49 3.27 -14.59 -1.89
N PHE A 50 2.02 -14.39 -1.46
CA PHE A 50 1.39 -13.06 -1.56
C PHE A 50 2.15 -11.99 -0.78
N SER A 51 2.75 -12.34 0.36
CA SER A 51 3.55 -11.41 1.17
C SER A 51 4.80 -10.95 0.41
N ASP A 52 5.46 -11.86 -0.31
CA ASP A 52 6.64 -11.55 -1.12
C ASP A 52 6.28 -10.63 -2.27
N LEU A 53 5.13 -10.89 -2.92
CA LEU A 53 4.59 -10.04 -3.98
C LEU A 53 4.34 -8.62 -3.47
N ILE A 54 3.67 -8.47 -2.31
CA ILE A 54 3.41 -7.16 -1.71
C ILE A 54 4.70 -6.47 -1.30
N SER A 55 5.69 -7.22 -0.82
CA SER A 55 7.00 -6.66 -0.44
C SER A 55 7.73 -6.10 -1.65
N ALA A 56 7.78 -6.84 -2.76
CA ALA A 56 8.34 -6.35 -4.02
C ALA A 56 7.57 -5.13 -4.54
N ALA A 57 6.23 -5.18 -4.54
CA ALA A 57 5.39 -4.07 -4.97
C ALA A 57 5.60 -2.78 -4.16
N ARG A 58 5.93 -2.91 -2.87
CA ARG A 58 6.22 -1.80 -1.97
C ARG A 58 7.57 -1.13 -2.24
N GLU A 59 8.44 -1.69 -3.04
CA GLU A 59 9.68 -1.04 -3.47
C GLU A 59 9.41 0.09 -4.49
N SER A 60 8.19 0.15 -5.05
CA SER A 60 7.79 1.23 -5.96
C SER A 60 7.80 2.59 -5.24
N GLU A 61 8.38 3.61 -5.89
CA GLU A 61 8.40 4.98 -5.32
C GLU A 61 6.98 5.56 -5.29
N TYR A 62 6.17 5.26 -6.31
CA TYR A 62 4.79 5.71 -6.42
C TYR A 62 3.87 4.55 -6.77
N ILE A 63 2.61 4.68 -6.36
CA ILE A 63 1.53 3.83 -6.82
C ILE A 63 0.39 4.68 -7.36
N HIS A 64 -0.34 4.10 -8.30
CA HIS A 64 -1.63 4.59 -8.76
C HIS A 64 -2.71 3.60 -8.31
N VAL A 65 -3.80 4.11 -7.78
CA VAL A 65 -4.95 3.27 -7.42
C VAL A 65 -6.17 3.77 -8.17
N VAL A 66 -6.84 2.84 -8.82
CA VAL A 66 -8.08 3.05 -9.57
C VAL A 66 -9.13 2.06 -9.09
N ASN A 67 -10.42 2.42 -9.17
CA ASN A 67 -11.49 1.43 -8.98
C ASN A 67 -11.59 0.60 -10.26
N ASP A 68 -11.45 -0.72 -10.14
CA ASP A 68 -11.64 -1.66 -11.25
C ASP A 68 -13.09 -2.17 -11.30
N SER A 69 -13.78 -2.19 -10.16
CA SER A 69 -15.20 -2.52 -10.08
C SER A 69 -15.93 -1.70 -9.01
N ILE A 70 -17.21 -2.04 -8.79
CA ILE A 70 -18.01 -1.51 -7.69
C ILE A 70 -17.49 -1.99 -6.33
N ASP A 71 -16.73 -3.08 -6.23
CA ASP A 71 -16.33 -3.64 -4.92
C ASP A 71 -14.84 -3.50 -4.62
N HIS A 72 -14.01 -3.27 -5.64
CA HIS A 72 -12.55 -3.30 -5.48
C HIS A 72 -11.79 -2.25 -6.28
N GLY A 73 -10.68 -1.82 -5.71
CA GLY A 73 -9.64 -1.05 -6.37
C GLY A 73 -8.49 -1.94 -6.83
N VAL A 74 -7.69 -1.42 -7.76
CA VAL A 74 -6.45 -2.05 -8.22
C VAL A 74 -5.30 -1.08 -7.99
N ILE A 75 -4.23 -1.59 -7.38
CA ILE A 75 -2.96 -0.90 -7.27
C ILE A 75 -2.16 -1.20 -8.53
N GLU A 76 -1.84 -0.14 -9.25
CA GLU A 76 -0.90 -0.10 -10.35
C GLU A 76 0.46 0.32 -9.79
N VAL A 77 1.42 -0.58 -9.95
CA VAL A 77 2.82 -0.39 -9.55
C VAL A 77 3.68 -0.30 -10.80
N ASP A 78 4.85 0.32 -10.69
CA ASP A 78 5.81 0.34 -11.80
C ASP A 78 6.16 -1.10 -12.22
N ARG A 79 6.03 -1.37 -13.52
CA ARG A 79 6.34 -2.67 -14.11
C ARG A 79 7.77 -3.09 -13.82
N TYR A 80 8.73 -2.16 -13.84
CA TYR A 80 10.14 -2.48 -13.63
C TYR A 80 10.42 -3.01 -12.22
N VAL A 81 9.69 -2.51 -11.22
CA VAL A 81 9.78 -2.97 -9.83
C VAL A 81 9.31 -4.42 -9.72
N MET A 82 8.24 -4.78 -10.43
CA MET A 82 7.68 -6.14 -10.39
C MET A 82 8.43 -7.14 -11.27
N ASP A 83 9.29 -6.71 -12.19
CA ASP A 83 9.92 -7.61 -13.17
C ASP A 83 10.78 -8.68 -12.51
N ALA A 84 11.57 -8.31 -11.50
CA ALA A 84 12.40 -9.24 -10.74
C ALA A 84 11.58 -10.29 -9.98
N PHE A 85 10.47 -9.88 -9.38
CA PHE A 85 9.54 -10.80 -8.72
C PHE A 85 8.84 -11.73 -9.72
N VAL A 86 8.34 -11.16 -10.82
CA VAL A 86 7.61 -11.91 -11.84
C VAL A 86 8.51 -12.97 -12.47
N LYS A 87 9.78 -12.67 -12.74
CA LYS A 87 10.75 -13.63 -13.29
C LYS A 87 10.96 -14.87 -12.43
N GLN A 88 10.68 -14.80 -11.13
CA GLN A 88 10.72 -15.96 -10.23
C GLN A 88 9.46 -16.83 -10.37
N CYS A 89 8.35 -16.24 -10.83
CA CYS A 89 7.05 -16.88 -10.92
C CYS A 89 6.77 -17.53 -12.28
N ILE A 90 7.54 -17.17 -13.32
CA ILE A 90 7.22 -17.45 -14.73
C ILE A 90 8.35 -18.20 -15.42
N HIS A 91 8.03 -18.96 -16.46
CA HIS A 91 9.06 -19.62 -17.27
C HIS A 91 9.78 -18.62 -18.19
N SER A 92 11.01 -18.94 -18.61
CA SER A 92 11.86 -18.05 -19.42
C SER A 92 11.26 -17.63 -20.77
N HIS A 93 10.34 -18.42 -21.32
CA HIS A 93 9.63 -18.13 -22.57
C HIS A 93 8.33 -17.34 -22.37
N GLU A 94 7.86 -17.21 -21.11
CA GLU A 94 6.65 -16.45 -20.79
C GLU A 94 6.97 -14.95 -20.71
N ARG A 95 6.02 -14.11 -21.13
CA ARG A 95 6.16 -12.65 -21.08
C ARG A 95 5.10 -12.05 -20.17
N LEU A 96 5.52 -11.20 -19.24
CA LEU A 96 4.60 -10.45 -18.39
C LEU A 96 3.65 -9.59 -19.24
N LYS A 97 2.34 -9.78 -19.03
CA LYS A 97 1.29 -8.95 -19.63
C LYS A 97 0.81 -7.90 -18.63
N THR A 98 0.34 -8.30 -17.46
CA THR A 98 -0.16 -7.39 -16.42
C THR A 98 0.09 -7.94 -15.02
N VAL A 99 0.25 -7.03 -14.05
CA VAL A 99 0.20 -7.32 -12.60
C VAL A 99 -0.92 -6.47 -12.02
N GLN A 100 -1.86 -7.07 -11.34
CA GLN A 100 -2.98 -6.39 -10.69
C GLN A 100 -3.01 -6.79 -9.22
N ILE A 101 -2.87 -5.82 -8.31
CA ILE A 101 -2.99 -6.05 -6.88
C ILE A 101 -4.35 -5.49 -6.44
N PHE A 102 -5.25 -6.38 -6.02
CA PHE A 102 -6.61 -6.01 -5.64
C PHE A 102 -6.64 -5.51 -4.20
N THR A 103 -7.20 -4.33 -4.03
CA THR A 103 -7.36 -3.60 -2.78
C THR A 103 -8.81 -3.09 -2.63
N ALA A 104 -9.09 -2.40 -1.54
CA ALA A 104 -10.39 -1.78 -1.31
C ALA A 104 -10.63 -0.59 -2.26
N GLN A 105 -11.88 -0.13 -2.33
CA GLN A 105 -12.21 1.10 -3.04
C GLN A 105 -11.45 2.33 -2.53
N LEU A 106 -11.30 3.33 -3.40
CA LEU A 106 -10.63 4.60 -3.12
C LEU A 106 -11.12 5.30 -1.85
N GLU A 107 -12.43 5.28 -1.55
CA GLU A 107 -12.98 5.91 -0.34
C GLU A 107 -12.52 5.21 0.94
N ARG A 108 -12.53 3.87 0.94
CA ARG A 108 -12.05 3.11 2.10
C ARG A 108 -10.56 3.32 2.32
N ILE A 109 -9.77 3.36 1.24
CA ILE A 109 -8.34 3.69 1.31
C ILE A 109 -8.14 5.08 1.92
N ARG A 110 -8.90 6.09 1.48
CA ARG A 110 -8.82 7.45 2.04
C ARG A 110 -9.18 7.51 3.51
N ALA A 111 -10.20 6.75 3.94
CA ALA A 111 -10.62 6.67 5.34
C ALA A 111 -9.50 6.08 6.20
N VAL A 112 -8.98 4.90 5.84
CA VAL A 112 -7.88 4.26 6.56
C VAL A 112 -6.61 5.12 6.55
N ALA A 113 -6.32 5.82 5.45
CA ALA A 113 -5.20 6.76 5.40
C ALA A 113 -5.36 7.97 6.33
N ARG A 114 -6.59 8.36 6.70
CA ARG A 114 -6.84 9.40 7.72
C ARG A 114 -6.59 8.85 9.11
N GLU A 115 -7.04 7.62 9.38
CA GLU A 115 -6.77 6.90 10.64
C GLU A 115 -5.26 6.77 10.88
N ILE A 116 -4.51 6.25 9.90
CA ILE A 116 -3.03 6.15 9.96
C ILE A 116 -2.37 7.51 10.25
N ARG A 117 -2.86 8.60 9.66
CA ARG A 117 -2.35 9.95 9.92
C ARG A 117 -2.64 10.42 11.34
N ALA A 118 -3.84 10.17 11.84
CA ALA A 118 -4.24 10.52 13.19
C ALA A 118 -3.36 9.76 14.21
N ASP A 119 -3.17 8.46 14.02
CA ASP A 119 -2.35 7.62 14.89
C ASP A 119 -0.89 8.10 14.94
N ARG A 120 -0.33 8.44 13.78
CA ARG A 120 1.01 9.04 13.69
C ARG A 120 1.11 10.38 14.41
N ALA A 121 0.09 11.22 14.31
CA ALA A 121 0.06 12.52 14.98
C ALA A 121 0.00 12.34 16.51
N VAL A 122 -0.83 11.40 17.00
CA VAL A 122 -0.91 11.04 18.43
C VAL A 122 0.42 10.50 18.93
N ALA A 123 1.03 9.54 18.21
CA ALA A 123 2.33 8.97 18.56
C ALA A 123 3.44 10.03 18.60
N LYS A 124 3.41 11.01 17.69
CA LYS A 124 4.37 12.13 17.68
C LYS A 124 4.12 13.10 18.82
N ALA A 125 2.86 13.36 19.20
CA ALA A 125 2.52 14.20 20.33
C ALA A 125 2.96 13.57 21.67
N ALA A 126 2.76 12.26 21.82
CA ALA A 126 3.21 11.52 23.01
C ALA A 126 4.74 11.54 23.19
N LYS A 127 5.51 11.63 22.10
CA LYS A 127 6.98 11.72 22.13
C LYS A 127 7.52 13.13 22.36
N LYS A 128 6.68 14.18 22.30
CA LYS A 128 7.14 15.54 22.61
C LYS A 128 7.30 15.67 24.13
N PRO A 129 8.47 16.12 24.64
CA PRO A 129 8.59 16.42 26.06
C PRO A 129 7.55 17.47 26.43
N ALA A 130 6.83 17.25 27.53
CA ALA A 130 5.94 18.25 28.08
C ALA A 130 6.77 19.52 28.31
N LYS A 131 6.46 20.61 27.59
CA LYS A 131 7.04 21.90 27.91
C LYS A 131 6.72 22.16 29.40
N PRO A 132 7.72 22.44 30.25
CA PRO A 132 7.42 22.85 31.61
C PRO A 132 6.45 24.03 31.51
N LYS A 133 5.33 23.95 32.25
CA LYS A 133 4.42 25.09 32.39
C LYS A 133 5.29 26.26 32.85
N ALA A 134 5.37 27.30 32.02
CA ALA A 134 6.09 28.51 32.37
C ALA A 134 5.69 28.92 33.78
N ASP A 135 6.69 29.16 34.63
CA ASP A 135 6.51 29.62 36.01
C ASP A 135 5.41 30.68 36.04
N LEU A 136 4.29 30.34 36.67
CA LEU A 136 3.30 31.29 37.13
C LEU A 136 4.06 32.25 38.04
N LYS A 137 4.50 33.38 37.49
CA LYS A 137 5.05 34.52 38.21
C LYS A 137 4.17 34.71 39.45
N LYS A 138 4.73 34.36 40.62
CA LYS A 138 4.17 34.74 41.92
C LYS A 138 4.25 36.27 42.00
N ARG A 139 3.26 36.98 41.45
CA ARG A 139 2.91 38.31 41.94
C ARG A 139 2.01 38.11 43.16
N ARG A 140 2.65 37.73 44.27
CA ARG A 140 2.16 38.12 45.59
C ARG A 140 2.83 39.47 45.84
N ASP A 141 2.15 40.54 45.47
CA ASP A 141 2.46 41.83 46.05
C ASP A 141 2.09 41.72 47.53
N VAL A 142 3.14 41.67 48.34
CA VAL A 142 3.13 41.69 49.80
C VAL A 142 3.29 43.17 50.17
N ILE A 143 2.24 43.68 50.85
CA ILE A 143 2.15 44.88 51.71
C ILE A 143 2.39 46.22 51.02
#